data_AF-A0A2W5EIB1-F1
#
_entry.id   AF-A0A2W5EIB1-F1
#
_cell.length_a   1.000
_cell.length_b   1.000
_cell.length_c   1.000
_cell.angle_alpha   90.00
_cell.angle_beta   90.00
_cell.angle_gamma   90.00
#
_symmetry.space_group_name_H-M   'P 1'
#
loop_
_entity.id
_entity.type
_entity.pdbx_description
1 polymer ?
#
loop_
_entity_poly.entity_id
_entity_poly.type
_entity_poly.pdbx_seq_one_letter_code
_entity_poly.pdbx_strand_id
1 'polypeptide(L)'
;MSECRIEDKSPAYIAFASLRDVDKAIKDSNYVPPFYRIALIGLDTISDILESRNQVYEGLEAMAICGNTYYFSIETNTPSDSCYIIKGELIDSTILLNTQLFLAIAKPKDENGKHIYNTGFESMEIKDGNVYAFFEYNYFNNGNYVVMADLSLDAASLQRIPIEKIPFRITDVSWDKKANCYWGINYFYQGGGGDTIYRVPENDPNYSFMHAPYVTSSDAFKGNKDSLQKAYHSYAKANIRSYCRIVQIKEKDNRFTFKSFADLPFQYWAYNWEGLARYKKGFFLMNDKYTPKRPYFSDLLFLEK
;
A
#
# COMPACT_ATOMS: atom_id res chain seq x y z
N MET A 1 -0.01 7.97 -7.97
CA MET A 1 -0.10 6.54 -8.37
C MET A 1 1.03 6.27 -9.34
N SER A 2 1.77 5.20 -9.15
CA SER A 2 2.57 4.56 -10.20
C SER A 2 1.73 3.50 -10.90
N GLU A 3 1.84 3.40 -12.23
CA GLU A 3 1.41 2.21 -12.96
C GLU A 3 2.62 1.69 -13.74
N CYS A 4 3.00 0.44 -13.49
CA CYS A 4 4.07 -0.25 -14.18
C CYS A 4 3.61 -1.68 -14.49
N ARG A 5 3.69 -2.05 -15.77
CA ARG A 5 3.39 -3.41 -16.23
C ARG A 5 4.38 -3.77 -17.31
N ILE A 6 5.55 -4.22 -16.87
CA ILE A 6 6.62 -4.61 -17.78
C ILE A 6 6.15 -5.80 -18.65
N GLU A 7 5.39 -6.71 -18.05
CA GLU A 7 4.76 -7.87 -18.68
C GLU A 7 3.78 -7.47 -19.79
N ASP A 8 3.06 -6.36 -19.64
CA ASP A 8 2.15 -5.82 -20.65
C ASP A 8 2.86 -4.94 -21.69
N LYS A 9 4.20 -4.80 -21.63
CA LYS A 9 5.03 -3.89 -22.44
C LYS A 9 4.48 -2.46 -22.49
N SER A 10 3.80 -2.06 -21.42
CA SER A 10 3.19 -0.73 -21.32
C SER A 10 4.18 0.23 -20.68
N PRO A 11 4.31 1.47 -21.17
CA PRO A 11 5.19 2.45 -20.55
C PRO A 11 4.82 2.67 -19.08
N ALA A 12 5.81 2.61 -18.19
CA ALA A 12 5.61 2.96 -16.79
C ALA A 12 5.42 4.48 -16.65
N TYR A 13 4.53 4.90 -15.77
CA TYR A 13 4.26 6.31 -15.54
C TYR A 13 3.75 6.59 -14.12
N ILE A 14 3.88 7.86 -13.71
CA ILE A 14 3.25 8.38 -12.51
C ILE A 14 2.09 9.31 -12.91
N ALA A 15 0.92 9.09 -12.32
CA ALA A 15 -0.26 9.93 -12.50
C ALA A 15 -0.35 11.02 -11.43
N PHE A 16 -0.68 12.25 -11.83
CA PHE A 16 -0.86 13.41 -10.95
C PHE A 16 -2.12 14.18 -11.30
N ALA A 17 -2.79 14.70 -10.28
CA ALA A 17 -3.85 15.69 -10.41
C ALA A 17 -3.47 16.97 -9.64
N SER A 18 -3.91 18.13 -10.14
CA SER A 18 -3.66 19.38 -9.44
C SER A 18 -4.50 19.45 -8.16
N LEU A 19 -3.94 20.03 -7.09
CA LEU A 19 -4.70 20.25 -5.85
C LEU A 19 -5.97 21.09 -6.08
N ARG A 20 -5.95 22.00 -7.06
CA ARG A 20 -7.11 22.81 -7.44
C ARG A 20 -8.24 21.95 -8.00
N ASP A 21 -7.90 21.01 -8.88
CA ASP A 21 -8.89 20.13 -9.51
C ASP A 21 -9.44 19.10 -8.52
N VAL A 22 -8.57 18.56 -7.69
CA VAL A 22 -8.95 17.69 -6.57
C VAL A 22 -9.88 18.43 -5.59
N ASP A 23 -9.59 19.69 -5.28
CA ASP A 23 -10.46 20.53 -4.44
C ASP A 23 -11.84 20.81 -5.04
N LYS A 24 -11.90 20.90 -6.37
CA LYS A 24 -13.17 21.04 -7.07
C LYS A 24 -13.95 19.72 -7.04
N ALA A 25 -13.28 18.59 -7.26
CA ALA A 25 -13.88 17.26 -7.22
C ALA A 25 -14.45 16.91 -5.83
N ILE A 26 -13.82 17.37 -4.74
CA ILE A 26 -14.38 17.20 -3.38
C ILE A 26 -15.74 17.91 -3.24
N LYS A 27 -15.93 19.05 -3.89
CA LYS A 27 -17.15 19.88 -3.76
C LYS A 27 -18.24 19.49 -4.77
N ASP A 28 -17.83 18.89 -5.88
CA ASP A 28 -18.70 18.49 -6.97
C ASP A 28 -18.29 17.10 -7.45
N SER A 29 -19.02 16.07 -7.01
CA SER A 29 -18.74 14.68 -7.37
C SER A 29 -18.97 14.36 -8.86
N ASN A 30 -19.56 15.28 -9.64
CA ASN A 30 -19.65 15.14 -11.09
C ASN A 30 -18.43 15.70 -11.83
N TYR A 31 -17.57 16.46 -11.13
CA TYR A 31 -16.34 16.97 -11.71
C TYR A 31 -15.25 15.90 -11.70
N VAL A 32 -14.85 15.46 -12.90
CA VAL A 32 -13.72 14.54 -13.08
C VAL A 32 -12.44 15.38 -13.21
N PRO A 33 -11.50 15.32 -12.26
CA PRO A 33 -10.25 16.07 -12.35
C PRO A 33 -9.40 15.53 -13.53
N PRO A 34 -8.72 16.41 -14.30
CA PRO A 34 -7.76 15.96 -15.28
C PRO A 34 -6.54 15.34 -14.57
N PHE A 35 -6.03 14.25 -15.14
CA PHE A 35 -4.79 13.61 -14.71
C PHE A 35 -3.72 13.77 -15.77
N TYR A 36 -2.50 14.04 -15.31
CA TYR A 36 -1.30 14.12 -16.13
C TYR A 36 -0.41 12.92 -15.84
N ARG A 37 0.30 12.47 -16.86
CA ARG A 37 1.23 11.35 -16.75
C ARG A 37 2.66 11.85 -16.95
N ILE A 38 3.54 11.47 -16.04
CA ILE A 38 4.99 11.65 -16.17
C ILE A 38 5.57 10.28 -16.48
N ALA A 39 6.35 10.18 -17.56
CA ALA A 39 6.99 8.94 -17.94
C ALA A 39 8.04 8.53 -16.90
N LEU A 40 8.15 7.22 -16.66
CA LEU A 40 9.16 6.62 -15.81
C LEU A 40 10.09 5.77 -16.69
N ILE A 41 11.37 6.11 -16.74
CA ILE A 41 12.37 5.46 -17.62
C ILE A 41 13.43 4.74 -16.79
N GLY A 42 13.84 3.55 -17.26
CA GLY A 42 14.92 2.74 -16.69
C GLY A 42 14.44 1.49 -15.92
N LEU A 43 13.13 1.27 -15.85
CA LEU A 43 12.55 0.16 -15.09
C LEU A 43 12.84 -1.21 -15.74
N ASP A 44 12.86 -1.26 -17.07
CA ASP A 44 13.32 -2.40 -17.87
C ASP A 44 14.77 -2.78 -17.55
N THR A 45 15.67 -1.80 -17.57
CA THR A 45 17.09 -1.99 -17.21
C THR A 45 17.22 -2.50 -15.77
N ILE A 46 16.40 -1.99 -14.85
CA ILE A 46 16.38 -2.47 -13.47
C ILE A 46 15.91 -3.92 -13.38
N SER A 47 14.85 -4.28 -14.10
CA SER A 47 14.35 -5.66 -14.18
C SER A 47 15.45 -6.62 -14.65
N ASP A 48 16.16 -6.27 -15.72
CA ASP A 48 17.28 -7.08 -16.25
C ASP A 48 18.41 -7.24 -15.23
N ILE A 49 18.73 -6.17 -14.48
CA ILE A 49 19.74 -6.22 -13.40
C ILE A 49 19.29 -7.16 -12.29
N LEU A 50 18.02 -7.12 -11.88
CA LEU A 50 17.48 -8.00 -10.85
C LEU A 50 17.51 -9.47 -11.31
N GLU A 51 17.10 -9.75 -12.54
CA GLU A 51 17.12 -11.09 -13.11
C GLU A 51 18.55 -11.65 -13.14
N SER A 52 19.55 -10.84 -13.51
CA SER A 52 20.97 -11.24 -13.47
C SER A 52 21.48 -11.59 -12.06
N ARG A 53 20.76 -11.17 -11.01
CA ARG A 53 21.04 -11.46 -9.59
C ARG A 53 20.13 -12.56 -9.02
N ASN A 54 19.43 -13.30 -9.88
CA ASN A 54 18.43 -14.30 -9.49
C ASN A 54 17.31 -13.72 -8.62
N GLN A 55 16.94 -12.46 -8.84
CA GLN A 55 15.77 -11.83 -8.23
C GLN A 55 14.75 -11.56 -9.32
N VAL A 56 13.49 -11.91 -9.09
CA VAL A 56 12.44 -11.73 -10.11
C VAL A 56 11.61 -10.52 -9.74
N TYR A 57 11.65 -9.48 -10.57
CA TYR A 57 10.84 -8.27 -10.45
C TYR A 57 9.34 -8.60 -10.55
N GLU A 58 8.51 -8.02 -9.69
CA GLU A 58 7.05 -8.15 -9.74
C GLU A 58 6.31 -6.81 -9.87
N GLY A 59 6.88 -5.71 -9.36
CA GLY A 59 6.19 -4.43 -9.43
C GLY A 59 6.87 -3.30 -8.66
N LEU A 60 6.35 -2.09 -8.83
CA LEU A 60 6.61 -0.96 -7.93
C LEU A 60 5.42 -0.84 -6.99
N GLU A 61 5.64 -1.04 -5.69
CA GLU A 61 4.54 -1.11 -4.72
C GLU A 61 4.35 0.19 -3.94
N ALA A 62 5.42 0.92 -3.65
CA ALA A 62 5.38 2.15 -2.87
C ALA A 62 6.14 3.28 -3.58
N MET A 63 5.71 4.52 -3.33
CA MET A 63 6.37 5.72 -3.82
C MET A 63 6.43 6.80 -2.74
N ALA A 64 7.58 7.46 -2.61
CA ALA A 64 7.73 8.65 -1.78
C ALA A 64 8.48 9.74 -2.55
N ILE A 65 8.24 11.01 -2.22
CA ILE A 65 8.75 12.15 -3.01
C ILE A 65 9.46 13.15 -2.10
N CYS A 66 10.68 13.56 -2.47
CA CYS A 66 11.42 14.62 -1.81
C CYS A 66 12.00 15.60 -2.84
N GLY A 67 11.33 16.75 -3.03
CA GLY A 67 11.74 17.73 -4.05
C GLY A 67 11.57 17.15 -5.46
N ASN A 68 12.67 17.06 -6.21
CA ASN A 68 12.70 16.46 -7.54
C ASN A 68 13.05 14.97 -7.54
N THR A 69 13.42 14.42 -6.37
CA THR A 69 13.78 13.01 -6.24
C THR A 69 12.54 12.19 -5.88
N TYR A 70 12.35 11.09 -6.60
CA TYR A 70 11.32 10.10 -6.39
C TYR A 70 11.95 8.81 -5.89
N TYR A 71 11.39 8.23 -4.85
CA TYR A 71 11.80 6.96 -4.28
C TYR A 71 10.74 5.93 -4.57
N PHE A 72 11.13 4.72 -4.94
CA PHE A 72 10.21 3.60 -5.16
C PHE A 72 10.67 2.36 -4.43
N SER A 73 9.74 1.59 -3.89
CA SER A 73 10.01 0.19 -3.57
C SER A 73 9.81 -0.67 -4.81
N ILE A 74 10.54 -1.78 -4.87
CA ILE A 74 10.35 -2.85 -5.84
C ILE A 74 9.99 -4.11 -5.08
N GLU A 75 8.86 -4.71 -5.46
CA GLU A 75 8.55 -6.09 -5.07
C GLU A 75 9.31 -7.08 -5.95
N THR A 76 9.70 -8.17 -5.31
CA THR A 76 10.25 -9.35 -5.96
C THR A 76 9.48 -10.58 -5.52
N ASN A 77 9.48 -11.60 -6.38
CA ASN A 77 8.74 -12.82 -6.13
C ASN A 77 9.08 -13.50 -4.80
N THR A 78 8.15 -14.34 -4.32
CA THR A 78 8.30 -14.99 -3.01
C THR A 78 9.64 -15.74 -2.84
N PRO A 79 10.17 -16.47 -3.85
CA PRO A 79 11.50 -17.09 -3.75
C PRO A 79 12.69 -16.13 -3.66
N SER A 80 12.57 -14.89 -4.15
CA SER A 80 13.65 -13.89 -4.10
C SER A 80 13.99 -13.54 -2.65
N ASP A 81 15.26 -13.25 -2.38
CA ASP A 81 15.75 -13.01 -1.02
C ASP A 81 15.54 -11.57 -0.54
N SER A 82 15.40 -10.63 -1.49
CA SER A 82 15.36 -9.20 -1.18
C SER A 82 14.29 -8.45 -1.96
N CYS A 83 13.72 -7.43 -1.32
CA CYS A 83 13.07 -6.31 -1.99
C CYS A 83 14.05 -5.14 -2.09
N TYR A 84 13.71 -4.14 -2.88
CA TYR A 84 14.64 -3.03 -3.17
C TYR A 84 13.97 -1.68 -2.98
N ILE A 85 14.76 -0.67 -2.59
CA ILE A 85 14.40 0.73 -2.73
C ILE A 85 15.32 1.34 -3.77
N ILE A 86 14.74 2.02 -4.73
CA ILE A 86 15.42 2.75 -5.79
C ILE A 86 15.03 4.23 -5.74
N LYS A 87 15.77 5.06 -6.47
CA LYS A 87 15.40 6.47 -6.67
C LYS A 87 15.56 6.90 -8.11
N GLY A 88 14.82 7.92 -8.50
CA GLY A 88 14.94 8.60 -9.77
C GLY A 88 14.79 10.11 -9.61
N GLU A 89 15.20 10.85 -10.63
CA GLU A 89 15.14 12.31 -10.66
C GLU A 89 14.15 12.78 -11.71
N LEU A 90 13.34 13.78 -11.37
CA LEU A 90 12.48 14.47 -12.31
C LEU A 90 13.29 15.47 -13.13
N ILE A 91 13.42 15.19 -14.43
CA ILE A 91 14.13 16.01 -15.42
C ILE A 91 13.20 16.18 -16.63
N ASP A 92 12.90 17.44 -16.99
CA ASP A 92 12.10 17.81 -18.16
C ASP A 92 10.79 17.00 -18.31
N SER A 93 10.02 16.87 -17.22
CA SER A 93 8.75 16.12 -17.17
C SER A 93 8.88 14.61 -17.39
N THR A 94 10.05 14.04 -17.08
CA THR A 94 10.32 12.60 -17.06
C THR A 94 11.04 12.24 -15.77
N ILE A 95 10.69 11.10 -15.16
CA ILE A 95 11.45 10.54 -14.04
C ILE A 95 12.46 9.55 -14.61
N LEU A 96 13.75 9.86 -14.46
CA LEU A 96 14.84 8.96 -14.83
C LEU A 96 15.29 8.18 -13.61
N LEU A 97 15.09 6.86 -13.62
CA LEU A 97 15.52 5.99 -12.53
C LEU A 97 17.04 5.84 -12.52
N ASN A 98 17.64 5.88 -11.33
CA ASN A 98 19.03 5.53 -11.14
C ASN A 98 19.18 4.00 -11.15
N THR A 99 19.67 3.46 -12.27
CA THR A 99 19.80 2.02 -12.48
C THR A 99 21.03 1.39 -11.80
N GLN A 100 21.83 2.18 -11.08
CA GLN A 100 23.08 1.70 -10.46
C GLN A 100 23.00 1.66 -8.93
N LEU A 101 22.07 2.42 -8.34
CA LEU A 101 21.96 2.54 -6.90
C LEU A 101 20.66 1.92 -6.40
N PHE A 102 20.82 0.89 -5.57
CA PHE A 102 19.73 0.18 -4.92
C PHE A 102 20.06 0.04 -3.45
N LEU A 103 19.07 0.23 -2.61
CA LEU A 103 19.11 -0.30 -1.25
C LEU A 103 18.42 -1.66 -1.28
N ALA A 104 19.18 -2.74 -1.10
CA ALA A 104 18.65 -4.09 -0.99
C ALA A 104 18.26 -4.39 0.46
N ILE A 105 17.06 -4.92 0.67
CA ILE A 105 16.58 -5.30 1.99
C ILE A 105 16.09 -6.74 1.95
N ALA A 106 16.63 -7.57 2.85
CA ALA A 106 16.20 -8.94 2.99
C ALA A 106 14.71 -9.03 3.37
N LYS A 107 13.97 -9.89 2.66
CA LYS A 107 12.57 -10.18 2.97
C LYS A 107 12.48 -10.91 4.32
N PRO A 108 11.42 -10.66 5.11
CA PRO A 108 11.21 -11.38 6.35
C PRO A 108 10.94 -12.86 6.08
N LYS A 109 11.38 -13.70 7.02
CA LYS A 109 11.23 -15.15 6.98
C LYS A 109 10.34 -15.61 8.13
N ASP A 110 9.61 -16.70 7.90
CA ASP A 110 8.82 -17.35 8.94
C ASP A 110 9.73 -18.09 9.95
N GLU A 111 9.10 -18.74 10.93
CA GLU A 111 9.80 -19.52 11.97
C GLU A 111 10.59 -20.71 11.43
N ASN A 112 10.29 -21.18 10.22
CA ASN A 112 11.01 -22.25 9.53
C ASN A 112 12.10 -21.71 8.60
N GLY A 113 12.33 -20.40 8.57
CA GLY A 113 13.30 -19.75 7.70
C GLY A 113 12.86 -19.64 6.24
N LYS A 114 11.57 -19.85 5.93
CA LYS A 114 11.02 -19.70 4.59
C LYS A 114 10.57 -18.26 4.35
N HIS A 115 10.75 -17.76 3.12
CA HIS A 115 10.21 -16.48 2.71
C HIS A 115 8.69 -16.46 2.83
N ILE A 116 8.20 -15.38 3.39
CA ILE A 116 6.77 -15.15 3.54
C ILE A 116 6.22 -14.69 2.20
N TYR A 117 5.07 -15.26 1.84
CA TYR A 117 4.38 -14.95 0.60
C TYR A 117 4.02 -13.46 0.56
N ASN A 118 4.30 -12.80 -0.58
CA ASN A 118 3.93 -11.40 -0.86
C ASN A 118 4.24 -10.48 0.33
N THR A 119 5.52 -10.21 0.58
CA THR A 119 5.93 -9.42 1.74
C THR A 119 7.07 -8.51 1.33
N GLY A 120 6.75 -7.61 0.40
CA GLY A 120 7.55 -6.46 0.03
C GLY A 120 7.22 -5.22 0.85
N PHE A 121 7.82 -4.08 0.48
CA PHE A 121 7.46 -2.77 1.00
C PHE A 121 6.33 -2.17 0.17
N GLU A 122 5.10 -2.26 0.66
CA GLU A 122 3.91 -1.66 0.04
C GLU A 122 3.71 -0.20 0.42
N SER A 123 4.48 0.30 1.39
CA SER A 123 4.26 1.65 1.90
C SER A 123 5.56 2.34 2.28
N MET A 124 5.67 3.60 1.90
CA MET A 124 6.90 4.36 2.03
C MET A 124 6.62 5.86 2.15
N GLU A 125 7.40 6.56 2.96
CA GLU A 125 7.22 8.00 3.20
C GLU A 125 8.53 8.70 3.55
N ILE A 126 8.61 10.01 3.32
CA ILE A 126 9.76 10.82 3.70
C ILE A 126 9.49 11.58 5.00
N LYS A 127 10.37 11.39 5.99
CA LYS A 127 10.35 12.14 7.24
C LYS A 127 11.77 12.51 7.66
N ASP A 128 11.97 13.79 7.97
CA ASP A 128 13.21 14.34 8.53
C ASP A 128 14.48 13.94 7.77
N GLY A 129 14.42 13.92 6.43
CA GLY A 129 15.56 13.56 5.57
C GLY A 129 15.85 12.05 5.51
N ASN A 130 14.88 11.22 5.84
CA ASN A 130 14.99 9.77 5.75
C ASN A 130 13.78 9.18 5.02
N VAL A 131 14.02 8.08 4.33
CA VAL A 131 13.00 7.18 3.78
C VAL A 131 12.59 6.21 4.89
N TYR A 132 11.30 6.13 5.17
CA TYR A 132 10.72 5.11 6.03
C TYR A 132 9.89 4.16 5.17
N ALA A 133 10.18 2.85 5.21
CA ALA A 133 9.47 1.83 4.44
C ALA A 133 8.90 0.75 5.37
N PHE A 134 7.63 0.42 5.21
CA PHE A 134 6.92 -0.59 6.01
C PHE A 134 6.56 -1.78 5.13
N PHE A 135 6.83 -2.99 5.63
CA PHE A 135 6.40 -4.20 4.93
C PHE A 135 4.88 -4.23 4.83
N GLU A 136 4.36 -4.92 3.81
CA GLU A 136 2.92 -5.21 3.72
C GLU A 136 2.43 -5.91 4.98
N TYR A 137 3.19 -6.91 5.44
CA TYR A 137 2.86 -7.73 6.60
C TYR A 137 3.73 -7.35 7.79
N ASN A 138 3.12 -7.08 8.94
CA ASN A 138 3.82 -6.75 10.18
C ASN A 138 3.25 -7.50 11.38
N TYR A 139 2.85 -8.77 11.19
CA TYR A 139 2.32 -9.62 12.25
C TYR A 139 3.19 -10.86 12.53
N PHE A 140 4.50 -10.78 12.26
CA PHE A 140 5.46 -11.88 12.49
C PHE A 140 5.68 -12.15 13.98
N ASN A 141 5.95 -13.42 14.33
CA ASN A 141 6.42 -13.80 15.66
C ASN A 141 7.86 -13.31 15.93
N ASN A 142 8.72 -13.28 14.91
CA ASN A 142 10.16 -13.06 15.03
C ASN A 142 10.60 -11.62 14.74
N GLY A 143 9.90 -10.64 15.31
CA GLY A 143 10.27 -9.22 15.26
C GLY A 143 9.81 -8.52 13.97
N ASN A 144 8.92 -7.56 14.14
CA ASN A 144 8.46 -6.69 13.05
C ASN A 144 9.27 -5.39 13.10
N TYR A 145 9.58 -4.81 11.95
CA TYR A 145 10.32 -3.57 11.88
C TYR A 145 9.95 -2.71 10.66
N VAL A 146 10.15 -1.41 10.82
CA VAL A 146 10.18 -0.42 9.75
C VAL A 146 11.63 -0.22 9.34
N VAL A 147 11.88 -0.16 8.04
CA VAL A 147 13.18 0.23 7.51
C VAL A 147 13.28 1.75 7.47
N MET A 148 14.38 2.27 8.00
CA MET A 148 14.76 3.67 7.84
C MET A 148 16.13 3.75 7.17
N ALA A 149 16.26 4.60 6.16
CA ALA A 149 17.53 4.89 5.51
C ALA A 149 17.58 6.37 5.12
N ASP A 150 18.77 6.92 4.97
CA ASP A 150 18.91 8.30 4.50
C ASP A 150 18.50 8.43 3.02
N LEU A 151 18.33 9.67 2.55
CA LEU A 151 17.97 9.97 1.16
C LEU A 151 19.02 9.56 0.13
N SER A 152 20.25 9.24 0.56
CA SER A 152 21.29 8.75 -0.34
C SER A 152 21.05 7.30 -0.72
N LEU A 153 20.33 6.52 0.11
CA LEU A 153 20.15 5.07 0.02
C LEU A 153 21.45 4.29 0.26
N ASP A 154 22.36 4.83 1.07
CA ASP A 154 23.56 4.11 1.53
C ASP A 154 23.15 3.00 2.50
N ALA A 155 23.59 1.76 2.24
CA ALA A 155 23.37 0.62 3.12
C ALA A 155 23.94 0.82 4.53
N ALA A 156 24.97 1.66 4.70
CA ALA A 156 25.52 2.01 6.01
C ALA A 156 24.55 2.86 6.86
N SER A 157 23.60 3.55 6.22
CA SER A 157 22.56 4.34 6.91
C SER A 157 21.37 3.49 7.36
N LEU A 158 21.28 2.23 6.91
CA LEU A 158 20.13 1.37 7.11
C LEU A 158 19.91 1.07 8.61
N GLN A 159 18.72 1.41 9.08
CA GLN A 159 18.24 1.11 10.42
C GLN A 159 16.95 0.29 10.35
N ARG A 160 16.78 -0.59 11.34
CA ARG A 160 15.55 -1.36 11.56
C ARG A 160 14.93 -0.90 12.86
N ILE A 161 13.82 -0.17 12.76
CA ILE A 161 13.11 0.36 13.92
C ILE A 161 11.98 -0.62 14.26
N PRO A 162 11.93 -1.20 15.47
CA PRO A 162 10.87 -2.14 15.83
C PRO A 162 9.48 -1.53 15.64
N ILE A 163 8.54 -2.33 15.13
CA ILE A 163 7.11 -2.01 15.14
C ILE A 163 6.38 -3.08 15.95
N GLU A 164 5.33 -2.70 16.66
CA GLU A 164 4.45 -3.70 17.25
C GLU A 164 3.73 -4.52 16.17
N LYS A 165 3.18 -5.67 16.57
CA LYS A 165 2.43 -6.50 15.63
C LYS A 165 1.20 -5.74 15.14
N ILE A 166 1.11 -5.48 13.84
CA ILE A 166 -0.07 -4.89 13.21
C ILE A 166 -0.82 -6.00 12.47
N PRO A 167 -2.07 -6.31 12.85
CA PRO A 167 -2.86 -7.34 12.17
C PRO A 167 -3.20 -6.88 10.77
N PHE A 168 -3.38 -7.82 9.84
CA PHE A 168 -3.66 -7.52 8.43
C PHE A 168 -2.53 -6.72 7.77
N ARG A 169 -2.78 -6.27 6.53
CA ARG A 169 -1.77 -5.63 5.70
C ARG A 169 -1.68 -4.14 5.96
N ILE A 170 -0.50 -3.56 5.78
CA ILE A 170 -0.31 -2.12 5.62
C ILE A 170 0.01 -1.88 4.14
N THR A 171 -0.94 -1.30 3.42
CA THR A 171 -0.85 -1.13 1.96
C THR A 171 -0.53 0.29 1.52
N ASP A 172 -0.63 1.28 2.41
CA ASP A 172 0.03 2.58 2.22
C ASP A 172 0.12 3.33 3.55
N VAL A 173 1.03 4.30 3.64
CA VAL A 173 1.16 5.22 4.77
C VAL A 173 1.31 6.67 4.31
N SER A 174 0.88 7.61 5.14
CA SER A 174 1.03 9.05 4.90
C SER A 174 1.46 9.78 6.16
N TRP A 175 2.58 10.52 6.10
CA TRP A 175 3.09 11.28 7.25
C TRP A 175 2.29 12.56 7.51
N ASP A 176 1.82 12.73 8.74
CA ASP A 176 1.17 13.95 9.22
C ASP A 176 2.09 14.68 10.19
N LYS A 177 2.83 15.66 9.67
CA LYS A 177 3.75 16.51 10.44
C LYS A 177 3.07 17.20 11.62
N LYS A 178 1.79 17.57 11.51
CA LYS A 178 1.07 18.29 12.58
C LYS A 178 0.68 17.35 13.71
N ALA A 179 0.19 16.16 13.38
CA ALA A 179 -0.18 15.14 14.35
C ALA A 179 1.02 14.34 14.88
N ASN A 180 2.19 14.48 14.24
CA ASN A 180 3.42 13.74 14.49
C ASN A 180 3.15 12.23 14.49
N CYS A 181 2.48 11.76 13.43
CA CYS A 181 2.15 10.36 13.23
C CYS A 181 2.04 10.03 11.74
N TYR A 182 2.16 8.75 11.42
CA TYR A 182 1.74 8.22 10.15
C TYR A 182 0.27 7.83 10.23
N TRP A 183 -0.45 8.04 9.15
CA TRP A 183 -1.73 7.40 8.88
C TRP A 183 -1.46 6.20 7.99
N GLY A 184 -2.13 5.07 8.21
CA GLY A 184 -1.94 3.89 7.39
C GLY A 184 -3.26 3.28 6.95
N ILE A 185 -3.29 2.69 5.76
CA ILE A 185 -4.36 1.77 5.36
C ILE A 185 -4.05 0.43 6.02
N ASN A 186 -5.01 -0.11 6.75
CA ASN A 186 -4.91 -1.44 7.32
C ASN A 186 -5.98 -2.35 6.72
N TYR A 187 -5.54 -3.25 5.83
CA TYR A 187 -6.42 -3.97 4.93
C TYR A 187 -6.28 -5.49 5.06
N PHE A 188 -7.40 -6.16 5.30
CA PHE A 188 -7.55 -7.60 5.23
C PHE A 188 -8.26 -7.99 3.93
N TYR A 189 -7.58 -8.77 3.10
CA TYR A 189 -8.20 -9.43 1.95
C TYR A 189 -8.60 -10.85 2.31
N GLN A 190 -9.84 -11.20 2.03
CA GLN A 190 -10.41 -12.52 2.33
C GLN A 190 -9.85 -13.69 1.50
N GLY A 191 -8.86 -13.43 0.63
CA GLY A 191 -8.29 -14.38 -0.31
C GLY A 191 -7.93 -15.75 0.28
N GLY A 192 -7.80 -16.72 -0.62
CA GLY A 192 -7.36 -18.09 -0.30
C GLY A 192 -5.87 -18.29 -0.63
N GLY A 193 -5.39 -19.52 -0.51
CA GLY A 193 -4.00 -19.85 -0.89
C GLY A 193 -2.97 -19.08 -0.06
N GLY A 194 -2.07 -18.36 -0.73
CA GLY A 194 -1.00 -17.58 -0.08
C GLY A 194 -1.53 -16.49 0.86
N ASP A 195 -2.67 -15.87 0.51
CA ASP A 195 -3.29 -14.80 1.31
C ASP A 195 -3.78 -15.26 2.70
N THR A 196 -3.84 -16.57 2.93
CA THR A 196 -4.22 -17.09 4.25
C THR A 196 -3.24 -16.71 5.35
N ILE A 197 -2.02 -16.30 5.00
CA ILE A 197 -0.99 -15.85 5.93
C ILE A 197 -1.40 -14.57 6.70
N TYR A 198 -2.24 -13.71 6.11
CA TYR A 198 -2.67 -12.46 6.75
C TYR A 198 -3.84 -12.63 7.73
N ARG A 199 -4.31 -13.87 7.93
CA ARG A 199 -5.39 -14.17 8.87
C ARG A 199 -4.84 -14.19 10.29
N VAL A 200 -5.51 -13.48 11.18
CA VAL A 200 -5.20 -13.55 12.61
C VAL A 200 -5.83 -14.80 13.23
N PRO A 201 -5.23 -15.38 14.29
CA PRO A 201 -5.79 -16.56 14.96
C PRO A 201 -7.10 -16.22 15.71
N GLU A 202 -7.91 -17.24 16.03
CA GLU A 202 -9.23 -17.09 16.68
C GLU A 202 -9.19 -16.32 18.01
N ASN A 203 -8.10 -16.44 18.76
CA ASN A 203 -7.90 -15.76 20.02
C ASN A 203 -7.38 -14.32 19.87
N ASP A 204 -7.13 -13.84 18.64
CA ASP A 204 -6.73 -12.46 18.40
C ASP A 204 -7.93 -11.51 18.52
N PRO A 205 -7.80 -10.36 19.18
CA PRO A 205 -8.87 -9.37 19.28
C PRO A 205 -9.44 -8.90 17.93
N ASN A 206 -8.65 -8.98 16.85
CA ASN A 206 -9.03 -8.57 15.50
C ASN A 206 -9.70 -9.69 14.69
N TYR A 207 -9.78 -10.92 15.21
CA TYR A 207 -10.41 -12.05 14.51
C TYR A 207 -11.84 -11.72 14.07
N SER A 208 -12.60 -11.06 14.96
CA SER A 208 -13.97 -10.66 14.67
C SER A 208 -14.11 -9.73 13.45
N PHE A 209 -13.08 -8.96 13.07
CA PHE A 209 -13.17 -8.10 11.87
C PHE A 209 -13.24 -8.91 10.57
N MET A 210 -12.60 -10.09 10.53
CA MET A 210 -12.68 -11.01 9.39
C MET A 210 -14.02 -11.75 9.33
N HIS A 211 -14.75 -11.83 10.45
CA HIS A 211 -15.89 -12.73 10.65
C HIS A 211 -17.20 -12.06 11.09
N ALA A 212 -17.21 -10.74 11.28
CA ALA A 212 -18.31 -10.07 11.96
C ALA A 212 -19.65 -10.24 11.20
N PRO A 213 -20.76 -10.47 11.92
CA PRO A 213 -22.06 -10.70 11.30
C PRO A 213 -22.51 -9.50 10.48
N TYR A 214 -23.25 -9.79 9.40
CA TYR A 214 -23.85 -8.77 8.54
C TYR A 214 -24.83 -7.91 9.35
N VAL A 215 -24.60 -6.59 9.41
CA VAL A 215 -25.67 -5.65 9.77
C VAL A 215 -26.54 -5.48 8.53
N THR A 216 -27.61 -6.29 8.45
CA THR A 216 -28.70 -6.12 7.49
C THR A 216 -29.63 -4.98 7.94
N SER A 217 -29.12 -3.80 8.29
CA SER A 217 -30.02 -2.66 8.42
C SER A 217 -30.39 -2.19 7.02
N SER A 218 -31.62 -2.50 6.65
CA SER A 218 -32.33 -2.08 5.44
C SER A 218 -32.28 -0.59 5.12
N ASP A 219 -31.77 0.23 6.03
CA ASP A 219 -31.90 1.68 6.01
C ASP A 219 -30.68 2.38 5.40
N ALA A 220 -29.56 1.67 5.21
CA ALA A 220 -28.32 2.25 4.69
C ALA A 220 -28.22 2.28 3.15
N PHE A 221 -29.12 1.62 2.39
CA PHE A 221 -28.92 1.41 0.95
C PHE A 221 -30.17 1.72 0.10
N LYS A 222 -30.14 2.87 -0.60
CA LYS A 222 -31.01 3.18 -1.76
C LYS A 222 -30.35 2.76 -3.10
N GLY A 223 -29.68 1.60 -3.13
CA GLY A 223 -28.99 1.06 -4.31
C GLY A 223 -29.56 -0.29 -4.76
N ASN A 224 -29.35 -0.65 -6.04
CA ASN A 224 -29.94 -1.83 -6.67
C ASN A 224 -29.48 -3.16 -6.00
N LYS A 225 -30.40 -3.78 -5.25
CA LYS A 225 -30.22 -4.95 -4.38
C LYS A 225 -29.60 -6.16 -5.10
N ASP A 226 -29.91 -6.36 -6.38
CA ASP A 226 -29.53 -7.57 -7.13
C ASP A 226 -28.04 -7.68 -7.42
N SER A 227 -27.36 -6.54 -7.60
CA SER A 227 -25.94 -6.53 -7.98
C SER A 227 -25.03 -6.78 -6.77
N LEU A 228 -25.51 -6.52 -5.56
CA LEU A 228 -24.83 -6.83 -4.29
C LEU A 228 -25.08 -8.29 -3.90
N GLN A 229 -26.29 -8.81 -4.15
CA GLN A 229 -26.68 -10.18 -3.82
C GLN A 229 -25.90 -11.27 -4.57
N LYS A 230 -25.40 -10.97 -5.77
CA LYS A 230 -24.51 -11.85 -6.52
C LYS A 230 -23.06 -11.80 -6.05
N ALA A 231 -22.56 -10.64 -5.59
CA ALA A 231 -21.29 -10.60 -4.87
C ALA A 231 -21.39 -11.37 -3.54
N TYR A 232 -22.53 -11.28 -2.84
CA TYR A 232 -22.77 -11.97 -1.57
C TYR A 232 -22.73 -13.52 -1.65
N HIS A 233 -23.11 -14.15 -2.76
CA HIS A 233 -23.22 -15.61 -2.84
C HIS A 233 -21.88 -16.36 -3.00
N SER A 234 -20.81 -15.72 -3.48
CA SER A 234 -19.51 -16.38 -3.60
C SER A 234 -18.74 -16.47 -2.27
N TYR A 235 -19.07 -15.62 -1.29
CA TYR A 235 -18.34 -15.50 -0.01
C TYR A 235 -18.94 -16.33 1.13
N ALA A 236 -20.13 -16.90 0.94
CA ALA A 236 -20.89 -17.63 1.96
C ALA A 236 -20.30 -18.99 2.37
N LYS A 237 -19.24 -19.49 1.71
CA LYS A 237 -18.65 -20.81 2.05
C LYS A 237 -17.62 -20.80 3.19
N ALA A 238 -17.09 -19.63 3.60
CA ALA A 238 -16.02 -19.56 4.61
C ALA A 238 -16.29 -18.62 5.80
N ASN A 239 -17.40 -17.88 5.82
CA ASN A 239 -17.67 -16.84 6.84
C ASN A 239 -16.54 -15.81 7.04
N ILE A 240 -15.65 -15.64 6.05
CA ILE A 240 -14.55 -14.67 6.05
C ILE A 240 -14.91 -13.57 5.05
N ARG A 241 -14.65 -12.31 5.41
CA ARG A 241 -14.85 -11.14 4.55
C ARG A 241 -13.66 -10.19 4.60
N SER A 242 -13.43 -9.46 3.51
CA SER A 242 -12.45 -8.38 3.50
C SER A 242 -12.86 -7.28 4.48
N TYR A 243 -11.87 -6.58 5.04
CA TYR A 243 -12.07 -5.49 6.00
C TYR A 243 -10.99 -4.44 5.82
N CYS A 244 -11.37 -3.17 5.87
CA CYS A 244 -10.42 -2.07 5.74
C CYS A 244 -10.69 -0.98 6.78
N ARG A 245 -9.62 -0.48 7.38
CA ARG A 245 -9.65 0.67 8.29
C ARG A 245 -8.47 1.59 8.05
N ILE A 246 -8.57 2.81 8.55
CA ILE A 246 -7.44 3.70 8.76
C ILE A 246 -6.91 3.48 10.16
N VAL A 247 -5.58 3.40 10.27
CA VAL A 247 -4.85 3.34 11.54
C VAL A 247 -3.97 4.58 11.70
N GLN A 248 -3.70 4.96 12.95
CA GLN A 248 -2.65 5.90 13.29
C GLN A 248 -1.43 5.11 13.77
N ILE A 249 -0.27 5.32 13.17
CA ILE A 249 1.00 4.72 13.53
C ILE A 249 1.92 5.81 14.10
N LYS A 250 2.49 5.58 15.28
CA LYS A 250 3.32 6.54 16.01
C LYS A 250 4.66 5.95 16.39
N GLU A 251 5.70 6.72 16.13
CA GLU A 251 7.04 6.49 16.65
C GLU A 251 7.15 7.06 18.07
N LYS A 252 7.49 6.20 19.04
CA LYS A 252 7.76 6.58 20.43
C LYS A 252 8.87 5.68 20.98
N ASP A 253 9.86 6.27 21.65
CA ASP A 253 10.96 5.53 22.29
C ASP A 253 11.68 4.57 21.32
N ASN A 254 11.93 5.05 20.09
CA ASN A 254 12.53 4.27 18.98
C ASN A 254 11.76 2.99 18.62
N ARG A 255 10.42 3.04 18.71
CA ARG A 255 9.51 1.98 18.34
C ARG A 255 8.24 2.53 17.72
N PHE A 256 7.70 1.83 16.73
CA PHE A 256 6.40 2.12 16.16
C PHE A 256 5.28 1.36 16.89
N THR A 257 4.21 2.08 17.18
CA THR A 257 2.94 1.58 17.73
C THR A 257 1.80 2.00 16.80
N PHE A 258 0.67 1.31 16.83
CA PHE A 258 -0.51 1.61 16.05
C PHE A 258 -1.75 1.70 16.94
N LYS A 259 -2.77 2.37 16.41
CA LYS A 259 -4.13 2.31 16.93
C LYS A 259 -5.12 2.45 15.80
N SER A 260 -6.25 1.76 15.91
CA SER A 260 -7.39 1.97 15.01
C SER A 260 -7.87 3.42 15.10
N PHE A 261 -8.23 4.00 13.94
CA PHE A 261 -8.72 5.36 13.86
C PHE A 261 -10.15 5.45 13.32
N ALA A 262 -10.43 4.79 12.20
CA ALA A 262 -11.76 4.74 11.61
C ALA A 262 -11.87 3.54 10.67
N ASP A 263 -12.98 2.82 10.74
CA ASP A 263 -13.32 1.81 9.74
C ASP A 263 -13.78 2.50 8.45
N LEU A 264 -13.44 1.92 7.30
CA LEU A 264 -14.07 2.37 6.05
C LEU A 264 -15.54 1.93 6.04
N PRO A 265 -16.42 2.63 5.31
CA PRO A 265 -17.76 2.12 5.02
C PRO A 265 -17.69 0.74 4.34
N PHE A 266 -18.62 -0.16 4.68
CA PHE A 266 -18.54 -1.57 4.29
C PHE A 266 -18.42 -1.79 2.76
N GLN A 267 -19.04 -0.92 1.95
CA GLN A 267 -19.02 -1.04 0.49
C GLN A 267 -17.62 -0.86 -0.09
N TYR A 268 -16.69 -0.29 0.67
CA TYR A 268 -15.31 -0.04 0.28
C TYR A 268 -14.33 -1.06 0.87
N TRP A 269 -14.79 -2.05 1.63
CA TRP A 269 -13.89 -3.02 2.26
C TRP A 269 -13.26 -4.01 1.31
N ALA A 270 -13.83 -4.23 0.12
CA ALA A 270 -13.28 -5.19 -0.86
C ALA A 270 -12.46 -4.51 -1.95
N TYR A 271 -12.19 -3.22 -1.81
CA TYR A 271 -11.35 -2.47 -2.74
C TYR A 271 -9.89 -2.70 -2.37
N ASN A 272 -9.05 -3.00 -3.36
CA ASN A 272 -7.62 -3.19 -3.15
C ASN A 272 -6.95 -1.81 -3.02
N TRP A 273 -7.04 -1.21 -1.83
CA TRP A 273 -6.53 0.14 -1.57
C TRP A 273 -5.00 0.14 -1.49
N GLU A 274 -4.34 0.87 -2.40
CA GLU A 274 -2.86 0.96 -2.52
C GLU A 274 -2.36 2.41 -2.47
N GLY A 275 -3.20 3.34 -2.03
CA GLY A 275 -2.84 4.76 -1.98
C GLY A 275 -3.57 5.51 -0.89
N LEU A 276 -2.83 6.25 -0.07
CA LEU A 276 -3.29 7.07 1.03
C LEU A 276 -2.59 8.42 1.01
N ALA A 277 -3.36 9.50 1.04
CA ALA A 277 -2.81 10.82 1.29
C ALA A 277 -3.67 11.58 2.31
N ARG A 278 -3.03 12.07 3.37
CA ARG A 278 -3.67 12.98 4.30
C ARG A 278 -3.93 14.32 3.61
N TYR A 279 -5.19 14.77 3.57
CA TYR A 279 -5.54 16.04 2.93
C TYR A 279 -6.61 16.82 3.71
N LYS A 280 -6.33 18.07 4.06
CA LYS A 280 -7.22 18.97 4.83
C LYS A 280 -7.73 18.33 6.12
N LYS A 281 -8.99 17.92 6.20
CA LYS A 281 -9.59 17.22 7.36
C LYS A 281 -9.84 15.72 7.12
N GLY A 282 -9.54 15.23 5.91
CA GLY A 282 -9.82 13.87 5.50
C GLY A 282 -8.62 13.15 4.89
N PHE A 283 -8.94 12.11 4.12
CA PHE A 283 -7.99 11.24 3.46
C PHE A 283 -8.41 11.05 2.01
N PHE A 284 -7.45 11.13 1.10
CA PHE A 284 -7.60 10.49 -0.19
C PHE A 284 -7.20 9.03 -0.06
N LEU A 285 -8.05 8.16 -0.60
CA LEU A 285 -7.74 6.76 -0.79
C LEU A 285 -7.84 6.43 -2.27
N MET A 286 -7.00 5.52 -2.71
CA MET A 286 -6.95 5.10 -4.10
C MET A 286 -6.73 3.60 -4.20
N ASN A 287 -7.55 2.91 -4.98
CA ASN A 287 -7.37 1.49 -5.21
C ASN A 287 -6.53 1.25 -6.46
N ASP A 288 -5.81 0.13 -6.46
CA ASP A 288 -5.35 -0.45 -7.70
C ASP A 288 -6.56 -0.80 -8.59
N LYS A 289 -6.32 -0.99 -9.89
CA LYS A 289 -7.30 -1.24 -10.95
C LYS A 289 -8.37 -2.25 -10.57
N TYR A 290 -8.08 -3.21 -9.68
CA TYR A 290 -9.03 -4.21 -9.21
C TYR A 290 -10.11 -3.64 -8.27
N THR A 291 -11.25 -3.28 -8.86
CA THR A 291 -12.52 -3.14 -8.16
C THR A 291 -13.28 -4.47 -8.08
N PRO A 292 -14.26 -4.62 -7.16
CA PRO A 292 -15.04 -5.85 -7.04
C PRO A 292 -15.85 -6.24 -8.29
N LYS A 293 -16.03 -5.34 -9.27
CA LYS A 293 -16.81 -5.57 -10.50
C LYS A 293 -16.12 -4.99 -11.72
N ARG A 294 -16.19 -5.73 -12.83
CA ARG A 294 -15.72 -5.26 -14.15
C ARG A 294 -16.68 -4.21 -14.74
N PRO A 295 -16.22 -3.30 -15.62
CA PRO A 295 -14.81 -3.08 -15.98
C PRO A 295 -14.01 -2.62 -14.77
N TYR A 296 -12.74 -3.00 -14.71
CA TYR A 296 -11.83 -2.61 -13.65
C TYR A 296 -11.40 -1.15 -13.83
N PHE A 297 -11.41 -0.35 -12.76
CA PHE A 297 -11.01 1.05 -12.74
C PHE A 297 -10.41 1.39 -11.37
N SER A 298 -9.54 2.40 -11.34
CA SER A 298 -9.11 2.99 -10.08
C SER A 298 -10.05 4.12 -9.70
N ASP A 299 -10.49 4.11 -8.45
CA ASP A 299 -11.23 5.20 -7.82
C ASP A 299 -10.30 6.04 -6.96
N LEU A 300 -10.53 7.35 -6.97
CA LEU A 300 -9.97 8.27 -6.00
C LEU A 300 -11.11 8.70 -5.06
N LEU A 301 -11.10 8.15 -3.85
CA LEU A 301 -12.10 8.41 -2.82
C LEU A 301 -11.60 9.49 -1.86
N PHE A 302 -12.42 10.50 -1.55
CA PHE A 302 -12.17 11.39 -0.42
C PHE A 302 -13.05 11.01 0.76
N LEU A 303 -12.42 10.65 1.89
CA LEU A 303 -13.08 10.38 3.16
C LEU A 303 -12.94 11.59 4.07
N GLU A 304 -14.01 12.37 4.22
CA GLU A 304 -14.08 13.47 5.18
C GLU A 304 -14.32 12.93 6.60
N LYS A 305 -13.68 13.54 7.60
CA LYS A 305 -13.88 13.26 9.02
C LYS A 305 -14.33 14.50 9.79
#